data_AF-A0A1C4ZEG2-F1
#
_entry.id   AF-A0A1C4ZEG2-F1
#
_cell.length_a   1.000
_cell.length_b   1.000
_cell.length_c   1.000
_cell.angle_alpha   90.00
_cell.angle_beta   90.00
_cell.angle_gamma   90.00
#
_symmetry.space_group_name_H-M   'P 1'
#
loop_
_entity.id
_entity.type
_entity.pdbx_description
1 polymer ?
#
loop_
_entity_poly.entity_id
_entity_poly.type
_entity_poly.pdbx_seq_one_letter_code
_entity_poly.pdbx_strand_id
1 'polypeptide(L)'
;MTTFRDRGLADALADARDLPDGEARCAELERIAARADATGDPRTGLAARFALIEAYLHLGERWRLVEPVRRCLAALDRTPGLLDGRPDDAERLRRHQRQAVEALFGTPRIGLDQARSLLDELADRLGPDAEPVAELRCRLADHLGDEPTARREYARWHDRSGSAPAATRPDPARSAGADAVAGCPGCAPARQAELLAGWGEPAAALAALRPVLDGEVGCTDQPERALATALLPWLRTGEAERAARAHVRAYRRHRRERAAFPLLAAHLRYCALGGQLDRGLDLLAEQLPRLDRPTDDLSAMEFAAAGALLCGLAVEAGLGGRRIHRAGHGPRPAAEVDVATLGGQLQSLAIELAGSFDARNGTGHQSGRIASWLAERPLAEPVPLPAEDDVDDWPDDDPAEPGPPGEEEPAPLSLALLTAALDVRGDGYAVEPDGTVVGRWGEAVIQFRRLGRQGEILHARVVATRRLPAGRRAEAYAFCNAWNHDRLLPAAYVHEPGDGTLVLAADVTTDLAQGVAPAQLVVLVTAAVSTGTAYAEAVAALP
;
A
#
# COMPACT_ATOMS: atom_id res chain seq x y z
N MET A 1 23.49 -19.25 -32.49
CA MET A 1 23.70 -20.11 -31.30
C MET A 1 25.03 -19.75 -30.66
N THR A 2 25.06 -18.61 -29.97
CA THR A 2 26.24 -18.15 -29.22
C THR A 2 26.24 -18.90 -27.89
N THR A 3 27.32 -19.62 -27.64
CA THR A 3 27.54 -20.41 -26.43
C THR A 3 27.49 -19.50 -25.20
N PHE A 4 26.49 -19.74 -24.33
CA PHE A 4 26.38 -19.17 -22.98
C PHE A 4 27.68 -19.54 -22.24
N ARG A 5 28.64 -18.61 -22.17
CA ARG A 5 29.75 -18.71 -21.21
C ARG A 5 29.13 -18.78 -19.83
N ASP A 6 29.61 -19.70 -19.01
CA ASP A 6 29.24 -19.88 -17.61
C ASP A 6 29.53 -18.55 -16.87
N ARG A 7 28.53 -17.67 -16.79
CA ARG A 7 28.61 -16.40 -16.06
C ARG A 7 28.61 -16.73 -14.57
N GLY A 8 29.33 -15.95 -13.78
CA GLY A 8 29.32 -16.12 -12.32
C GLY A 8 27.92 -15.95 -11.75
N LEU A 9 27.61 -16.63 -10.65
CA LEU A 9 26.29 -16.57 -10.01
C LEU A 9 25.89 -15.15 -9.58
N ALA A 10 26.87 -14.32 -9.23
CA ALA A 10 26.64 -12.92 -8.88
C ALA A 10 26.11 -12.10 -10.07
N ASP A 11 26.66 -12.30 -11.27
CA ASP A 11 26.20 -11.62 -12.49
C ASP A 11 24.80 -12.10 -12.88
N ALA A 12 24.54 -13.41 -12.77
CA ALA A 12 23.22 -13.97 -13.01
C ALA A 12 22.17 -13.41 -12.02
N LEU A 13 22.56 -13.19 -10.76
CA LEU A 13 21.70 -12.56 -9.75
C LEU A 13 21.42 -11.09 -10.07
N ALA A 14 22.42 -10.34 -10.56
CA ALA A 14 22.21 -8.95 -10.99
C ALA A 14 21.21 -8.90 -12.16
N ASP A 15 21.43 -9.71 -13.20
CA ASP A 15 20.53 -9.82 -14.35
C ASP A 15 19.09 -10.21 -13.92
N ALA A 16 18.96 -11.15 -12.97
CA ALA A 16 17.66 -11.60 -12.47
C ALA A 16 16.92 -10.54 -11.64
N ARG A 17 17.63 -9.64 -10.97
CA ARG A 17 17.02 -8.53 -10.20
C ARG A 17 16.41 -7.46 -11.10
N ASP A 18 16.94 -7.31 -12.31
CA ASP A 18 16.45 -6.35 -13.30
C ASP A 18 15.23 -6.88 -14.08
N LEU A 19 14.85 -8.15 -13.89
CA LEU A 19 13.63 -8.70 -14.49
C LEU A 19 12.36 -8.09 -13.84
N PRO A 20 11.28 -7.90 -14.62
CA PRO A 20 9.98 -7.57 -14.07
C PRO A 20 9.52 -8.63 -13.06
N ASP A 21 8.79 -8.20 -12.02
CA ASP A 21 8.16 -9.13 -11.09
C ASP A 21 7.20 -10.07 -11.82
N GLY A 22 7.36 -11.38 -11.59
CA GLY A 22 6.57 -12.42 -12.23
C GLY A 22 7.23 -13.80 -12.11
N GLU A 23 6.51 -14.83 -12.59
CA GLU A 23 6.94 -16.22 -12.40
C GLU A 23 8.32 -16.52 -13.02
N ALA A 24 8.67 -15.86 -14.12
CA ALA A 24 9.99 -16.00 -14.75
C ALA A 24 11.12 -15.52 -13.83
N ARG A 25 10.94 -14.37 -13.17
CA ARG A 25 11.90 -13.84 -12.18
C ARG A 25 12.00 -14.76 -10.97
N CYS A 26 10.86 -15.22 -10.44
CA CYS A 26 10.82 -16.13 -9.30
C CYS A 26 11.58 -17.44 -9.61
N ALA A 27 11.28 -18.09 -10.74
CA ALA A 27 11.94 -19.32 -11.16
C ALA A 27 13.45 -19.14 -11.35
N GLU A 28 13.88 -18.00 -11.91
CA GLU A 28 15.29 -17.70 -12.09
C GLU A 28 16.02 -17.48 -10.76
N LEU A 29 15.42 -16.75 -9.83
CA LEU A 29 15.97 -16.54 -8.48
C LEU A 29 16.06 -17.86 -7.69
N GLU A 30 15.07 -18.74 -7.80
CA GLU A 30 15.11 -20.09 -7.24
C GLU A 30 16.24 -20.93 -7.82
N ARG A 31 16.41 -20.89 -9.15
CA ARG A 31 17.49 -21.58 -9.86
C ARG A 31 18.86 -21.10 -9.40
N ILE A 32 19.04 -19.78 -9.26
CA ILE A 32 20.29 -19.16 -8.77
C ILE A 32 20.56 -19.59 -7.32
N ALA A 33 19.55 -19.52 -6.44
CA ALA A 33 19.70 -19.94 -5.04
C ALA A 33 20.08 -21.43 -4.92
N ALA A 34 19.44 -22.30 -5.69
CA ALA A 34 19.74 -23.73 -5.72
C ALA A 34 21.16 -24.01 -6.24
N ARG A 35 21.61 -23.28 -7.28
CA ARG A 35 22.97 -23.41 -7.81
C ARG A 35 24.01 -22.91 -6.81
N ALA A 36 23.74 -21.80 -6.13
CA ALA A 36 24.59 -21.24 -5.08
C ALA A 36 24.78 -22.22 -3.92
N ASP A 37 23.71 -22.90 -3.48
CA ASP A 37 23.81 -23.98 -2.49
C ASP A 37 24.72 -25.12 -2.99
N ALA A 38 24.52 -25.56 -4.23
CA ALA A 38 25.29 -26.66 -4.81
C ALA A 38 26.78 -26.34 -5.02
N THR A 39 27.13 -25.07 -5.20
CA THR A 39 28.53 -24.62 -5.40
C THR A 39 29.18 -24.07 -4.13
N GLY A 40 28.47 -24.06 -2.99
CA GLY A 40 29.00 -23.54 -1.73
C GLY A 40 29.17 -22.02 -1.69
N ASP A 41 28.27 -21.27 -2.33
CA ASP A 41 28.23 -19.79 -2.29
C ASP A 41 27.03 -19.31 -1.43
N PRO A 42 27.15 -19.32 -0.09
CA PRO A 42 26.05 -18.95 0.79
C PRO A 42 25.65 -17.47 0.67
N ARG A 43 26.55 -16.60 0.21
CA ARG A 43 26.26 -15.16 0.06
C ARG A 43 25.34 -14.90 -1.11
N THR A 44 25.65 -15.47 -2.28
CA THR A 44 24.77 -15.35 -3.45
C THR A 44 23.44 -16.07 -3.19
N GLY A 45 23.48 -17.23 -2.51
CA GLY A 45 22.28 -17.95 -2.11
C GLY A 45 21.36 -17.13 -1.18
N LEU A 46 21.91 -16.43 -0.19
CA LEU A 46 21.13 -15.54 0.69
C LEU A 46 20.55 -14.36 -0.11
N ALA A 47 21.37 -13.71 -0.92
CA ALA A 47 20.98 -12.54 -1.71
C ALA A 47 19.90 -12.84 -2.77
N ALA A 48 19.94 -14.04 -3.36
CA ALA A 48 18.91 -14.54 -4.28
C ALA A 48 17.58 -14.79 -3.56
N ARG A 49 17.62 -15.37 -2.35
CA ARG A 49 16.41 -15.60 -1.55
C ARG A 49 15.77 -14.32 -1.03
N PHE A 50 16.55 -13.32 -0.65
CA PHE A 50 16.00 -12.00 -0.32
C PHE A 50 15.24 -11.40 -1.50
N ALA A 51 15.84 -11.39 -2.69
CA ALA A 51 15.16 -10.94 -3.90
C ALA A 51 13.91 -11.77 -4.23
N LEU A 52 13.92 -13.08 -3.96
CA LEU A 52 12.77 -13.97 -4.17
C LEU A 52 11.63 -13.65 -3.19
N ILE A 53 11.95 -13.44 -1.92
CA ILE A 53 10.99 -13.04 -0.88
C ILE A 53 10.33 -11.71 -1.24
N GLU A 54 11.13 -10.72 -1.67
CA GLU A 54 10.63 -9.42 -2.12
C GLU A 54 9.68 -9.57 -3.33
N ALA A 55 10.04 -10.39 -4.32
CA ALA A 55 9.17 -10.68 -5.47
C ALA A 55 7.83 -11.31 -5.02
N TYR A 56 7.84 -12.27 -4.09
CA TYR A 56 6.61 -12.86 -3.54
C TYR A 56 5.74 -11.85 -2.80
N LEU A 57 6.34 -10.91 -2.06
CA LEU A 57 5.59 -9.83 -1.41
C LEU A 57 4.92 -8.91 -2.42
N HIS A 58 5.61 -8.53 -3.50
CA HIS A 58 5.05 -7.70 -4.57
C HIS A 58 3.93 -8.40 -5.34
N LEU A 59 4.06 -9.71 -5.58
CA LEU A 59 3.03 -10.52 -6.24
C LEU A 59 1.83 -10.84 -5.33
N GLY A 60 1.92 -10.56 -4.02
CA GLY A 60 0.90 -10.92 -3.03
C GLY A 60 0.92 -12.40 -2.63
N GLU A 61 1.94 -13.15 -3.02
CA GLU A 61 2.08 -14.60 -2.80
C GLU A 61 2.74 -14.90 -1.45
N ARG A 62 2.24 -14.30 -0.38
CA ARG A 62 2.81 -14.41 0.98
C ARG A 62 2.93 -15.86 1.47
N TRP A 63 2.10 -16.76 0.95
CA TRP A 63 2.15 -18.19 1.27
C TRP A 63 3.48 -18.86 0.85
N ARG A 64 4.24 -18.27 -0.09
CA ARG A 64 5.54 -18.78 -0.57
C ARG A 64 6.74 -18.33 0.27
N LEU A 65 6.56 -17.46 1.28
CA LEU A 65 7.68 -16.86 2.03
C LEU A 65 8.40 -17.83 2.97
N VAL A 66 7.70 -18.85 3.47
CA VAL A 66 8.19 -19.76 4.53
C VAL A 66 9.46 -20.49 4.12
N GLU A 67 9.49 -21.12 2.94
CA GLU A 67 10.62 -21.94 2.51
C GLU A 67 11.90 -21.12 2.25
N PRO A 68 11.86 -20.00 1.48
CA PRO A 68 13.04 -19.13 1.32
C PRO A 68 13.58 -18.62 2.65
N VAL A 69 12.71 -18.20 3.57
CA VAL A 69 13.13 -17.74 4.91
C VAL A 69 13.82 -18.86 5.68
N ARG A 70 13.23 -20.06 5.77
CA ARG A 70 13.86 -21.21 6.43
C ARG A 70 15.23 -21.54 5.85
N ARG A 71 15.39 -21.44 4.53
CA ARG A 71 16.67 -21.66 3.86
C ARG A 71 17.71 -20.60 4.20
N CYS A 72 17.31 -19.34 4.35
CA CYS A 72 18.18 -18.29 4.85
C CYS A 72 18.65 -18.60 6.27
N LEU A 73 17.73 -18.93 7.19
CA LEU A 73 18.05 -19.26 8.58
C LEU A 73 19.01 -20.47 8.66
N ALA A 74 18.72 -21.54 7.92
CA ALA A 74 19.60 -22.71 7.86
C ALA A 74 20.98 -22.41 7.24
N ALA A 75 21.10 -21.40 6.37
CA ALA A 75 22.38 -20.96 5.84
C ALA A 75 23.22 -20.23 6.90
N LEU A 76 22.58 -19.44 7.79
CA LEU A 76 23.26 -18.84 8.94
C LEU A 76 23.76 -19.91 9.92
N ASP A 77 22.95 -20.94 10.20
CA ASP A 77 23.35 -22.02 11.10
C ASP A 77 24.55 -22.82 10.57
N ARG A 78 24.60 -23.04 9.24
CA ARG A 78 25.74 -23.71 8.57
C ARG A 78 26.98 -22.84 8.44
N THR A 79 26.83 -21.52 8.42
CA THR A 79 27.93 -20.57 8.22
C THR A 79 27.83 -19.44 9.25
N PRO A 80 28.22 -19.71 10.50
CA PRO A 80 28.32 -18.66 11.52
C PRO A 80 29.17 -17.49 11.02
N GLY A 81 28.69 -16.26 11.22
CA GLY A 81 29.35 -15.05 10.74
C GLY A 81 29.03 -14.66 9.28
N LEU A 82 28.09 -15.35 8.60
CA LEU A 82 27.66 -15.00 7.23
C LEU A 82 27.21 -13.52 7.11
N LEU A 83 26.65 -12.97 8.18
CA LEU A 83 26.15 -11.59 8.27
C LEU A 83 27.10 -10.64 8.99
N ASP A 84 28.33 -11.05 9.30
CA ASP A 84 29.28 -10.18 9.99
C ASP A 84 29.57 -8.92 9.16
N GLY A 85 29.43 -7.75 9.79
CA GLY A 85 29.55 -6.46 9.12
C GLY A 85 28.37 -6.10 8.20
N ARG A 86 27.23 -6.80 8.30
CA ARG A 86 26.02 -6.55 7.48
C ARG A 86 24.75 -6.39 8.34
N PRO A 87 24.66 -5.32 9.15
CA PRO A 87 23.50 -5.09 10.01
C PRO A 87 22.18 -5.02 9.23
N ASP A 88 22.20 -4.44 8.02
CA ASP A 88 21.00 -4.31 7.17
C ASP A 88 20.44 -5.65 6.68
N ASP A 89 21.33 -6.60 6.35
CA ASP A 89 20.93 -7.96 5.94
C ASP A 89 20.35 -8.74 7.13
N ALA A 90 20.91 -8.53 8.33
CA ALA A 90 20.38 -9.13 9.56
C ALA A 90 18.99 -8.59 9.90
N GLU A 91 18.79 -7.27 9.78
CA GLU A 91 17.49 -6.63 9.98
C GLU A 91 16.47 -7.09 8.93
N ARG A 92 16.88 -7.12 7.66
CA ARG A 92 16.04 -7.62 6.55
C ARG A 92 15.59 -9.07 6.78
N LEU A 93 16.50 -9.94 7.26
CA LEU A 93 16.16 -11.33 7.56
C LEU A 93 15.11 -11.44 8.67
N ARG A 94 15.25 -10.68 9.77
CA ARG A 94 14.27 -10.68 10.85
C ARG A 94 12.91 -10.16 10.40
N ARG A 95 12.89 -9.10 9.58
CA ARG A 95 11.66 -8.61 8.94
C ARG A 95 10.99 -9.68 8.08
N HIS A 96 11.75 -10.36 7.23
CA HIS A 96 11.22 -11.44 6.39
C HIS A 96 10.73 -12.64 7.21
N GLN A 97 11.39 -12.95 8.31
CA GLN A 97 10.95 -13.98 9.24
C GLN A 97 9.60 -13.62 9.87
N ARG A 98 9.41 -12.39 10.36
CA ARG A 98 8.09 -11.91 10.80
C ARG A 98 7.05 -12.02 9.70
N GLN A 99 7.35 -11.55 8.49
CA GLN A 99 6.41 -11.61 7.35
C GLN A 99 6.01 -13.05 7.00
N ALA A 100 6.93 -14.01 7.12
CA ALA A 100 6.63 -15.44 6.94
C ALA A 100 5.74 -16.00 8.06
N VAL A 101 5.91 -15.56 9.32
CA VAL A 101 4.97 -15.91 10.40
C VAL A 101 3.59 -15.29 10.13
N GLU A 102 3.52 -14.02 9.75
CA GLU A 102 2.26 -13.33 9.45
C GLU A 102 1.49 -13.96 8.27
N ALA A 103 2.20 -14.53 7.30
CA ALA A 103 1.58 -15.20 6.16
C ALA A 103 0.66 -16.36 6.59
N LEU A 104 0.93 -16.99 7.74
CA LEU A 104 0.08 -18.03 8.31
C LEU A 104 -1.36 -17.57 8.51
N PHE A 105 -1.57 -16.32 8.91
CA PHE A 105 -2.90 -15.80 9.22
C PHE A 105 -3.77 -15.72 7.96
N GLY A 106 -3.17 -15.38 6.82
CA GLY A 106 -3.89 -15.20 5.56
C GLY A 106 -4.25 -16.50 4.84
N THR A 107 -3.64 -17.64 5.16
CA THR A 107 -3.81 -18.86 4.36
C THR A 107 -3.74 -20.16 5.17
N PRO A 108 -4.56 -21.19 4.85
CA PRO A 108 -4.42 -22.52 5.43
C PRO A 108 -3.30 -23.34 4.78
N ARG A 109 -2.64 -22.84 3.72
CA ARG A 109 -1.55 -23.55 3.01
C ARG A 109 -0.27 -23.69 3.83
N ILE A 110 -0.04 -22.79 4.78
CA ILE A 110 1.14 -22.84 5.66
C ILE A 110 0.83 -23.72 6.87
N GLY A 111 1.73 -24.67 7.17
CA GLY A 111 1.61 -25.53 8.34
C GLY A 111 1.82 -24.76 9.65
N LEU A 112 0.97 -25.02 10.65
CA LEU A 112 1.04 -24.36 11.96
C LEU A 112 2.41 -24.55 12.63
N ASP A 113 2.96 -25.75 12.58
CA ASP A 113 4.26 -26.05 13.19
C ASP A 113 5.41 -25.30 12.52
N GLN A 114 5.32 -25.03 11.22
CA GLN A 114 6.32 -24.25 10.50
C GLN A 114 6.33 -22.79 10.98
N ALA A 115 5.15 -22.20 11.17
CA ALA A 115 5.04 -20.83 11.66
C ALA A 115 5.44 -20.72 13.15
N ARG A 116 5.10 -21.72 13.98
CA ARG A 116 5.57 -21.78 15.37
C ARG A 116 7.10 -21.85 15.45
N SER A 117 7.72 -22.74 14.68
CA SER A 117 9.19 -22.83 14.58
C SER A 117 9.81 -21.50 14.18
N LEU A 118 9.26 -20.83 13.16
CA LEU A 118 9.74 -19.52 12.73
C LEU A 118 9.54 -18.43 13.81
N LEU A 119 8.47 -18.49 14.60
CA LEU A 119 8.23 -17.55 15.70
C LEU A 119 9.18 -17.81 16.88
N ASP A 120 9.42 -19.07 17.23
CA ASP A 120 10.33 -19.45 18.31
C ASP A 120 11.78 -19.06 17.97
N GLU A 121 12.22 -19.34 16.75
CA GLU A 121 13.54 -18.90 16.27
C GLU A 121 13.66 -17.36 16.23
N LEU A 122 12.55 -16.63 16.02
CA LEU A 122 12.56 -15.17 16.07
C LEU A 122 12.70 -14.69 17.51
N ALA A 123 12.00 -15.35 18.43
CA ALA A 123 12.09 -15.10 19.88
C ALA A 123 13.49 -15.42 20.43
N ASP A 124 14.17 -16.45 19.93
CA ASP A 124 15.55 -16.75 20.31
C ASP A 124 16.51 -15.63 19.92
N ARG A 125 16.25 -14.95 18.78
CA ARG A 125 17.10 -13.87 18.26
C ARG A 125 16.80 -12.50 18.87
N LEU A 126 15.52 -12.19 19.11
CA LEU A 126 15.07 -10.90 19.64
C LEU A 126 14.90 -10.88 21.16
N GLY A 127 14.81 -12.06 21.78
CA GLY A 127 14.36 -12.24 23.15
C GLY A 127 12.87 -12.58 23.23
N PRO A 128 12.46 -13.45 24.18
CA PRO A 128 11.08 -13.90 24.31
C PRO A 128 10.09 -12.79 24.70
N ASP A 129 10.62 -11.68 25.21
CA ASP A 129 9.87 -10.52 25.68
C ASP A 129 9.83 -9.38 24.65
N ALA A 130 10.42 -9.55 23.46
CA ALA A 130 10.40 -8.48 22.45
C ALA A 130 8.95 -8.18 21.99
N GLU A 131 8.64 -6.90 21.78
CA GLU A 131 7.32 -6.44 21.32
C GLU A 131 6.81 -7.18 20.07
N PRO A 132 7.62 -7.37 18.99
CA PRO A 132 7.17 -8.09 17.81
C PRO A 132 6.78 -9.55 18.10
N VAL A 133 7.46 -10.18 19.07
CA VAL A 133 7.18 -11.56 19.48
C VAL A 133 5.88 -11.62 20.29
N ALA A 134 5.66 -10.67 21.19
CA ALA A 134 4.40 -10.56 21.93
C ALA A 134 3.21 -10.34 20.97
N GLU A 135 3.34 -9.45 19.98
CA GLU A 135 2.30 -9.24 18.94
C GLU A 135 2.00 -10.55 18.19
N LEU A 136 3.03 -11.23 17.67
CA LEU A 136 2.84 -12.45 16.88
C LEU A 136 2.27 -13.59 17.71
N ARG A 137 2.68 -13.75 18.98
CA ARG A 137 2.10 -14.75 19.89
C ARG A 137 0.65 -14.43 20.23
N CYS A 138 0.33 -13.16 20.45
CA CYS A 138 -1.03 -12.70 20.67
C CYS A 138 -1.94 -13.07 19.49
N ARG A 139 -1.54 -12.67 18.28
CA ARG A 139 -2.30 -12.95 17.04
C ARG A 139 -2.38 -14.44 16.73
N LEU A 140 -1.34 -15.21 17.01
CA LEU A 140 -1.36 -16.67 16.86
C LEU A 140 -2.34 -17.33 17.83
N ALA A 141 -2.34 -16.93 19.10
CA ALA A 141 -3.26 -17.46 20.07
C ALA A 141 -4.72 -17.10 19.73
N ASP A 142 -4.97 -15.86 19.31
CA ASP A 142 -6.28 -15.42 18.83
C ASP A 142 -6.74 -16.24 17.61
N HIS A 143 -5.88 -16.40 16.61
CA HIS A 143 -6.16 -17.20 15.40
C HIS A 143 -6.54 -18.66 15.70
N LEU A 144 -6.03 -19.21 16.80
CA LEU A 144 -6.31 -20.57 17.27
C LEU A 144 -7.49 -20.65 18.25
N GLY A 145 -8.05 -19.52 18.68
CA GLY A 145 -9.12 -19.46 19.68
C GLY A 145 -8.66 -19.65 21.13
N ASP A 146 -7.37 -19.52 21.40
CA ASP A 146 -6.82 -19.48 22.77
C ASP A 146 -6.82 -18.04 23.29
N GLU A 147 -8.02 -17.49 23.53
CA GLU A 147 -8.22 -16.14 24.03
C GLU A 147 -7.44 -15.86 25.34
N PRO A 148 -7.39 -16.77 26.33
CA PRO A 148 -6.60 -16.53 27.54
C PRO A 148 -5.12 -16.28 27.24
N THR A 149 -4.51 -17.02 26.31
CA THR A 149 -3.13 -16.78 25.89
C THR A 149 -3.02 -15.49 25.09
N ALA A 150 -3.95 -15.24 24.17
CA ALA A 150 -3.96 -14.03 23.35
C ALA A 150 -3.97 -12.76 24.21
N ARG A 151 -4.81 -12.71 25.25
CA ARG A 151 -4.91 -11.57 26.18
C ARG A 151 -3.65 -11.34 27.01
N ARG A 152 -2.99 -12.41 27.46
CA ARG A 152 -1.72 -12.29 28.21
C ARG A 152 -0.62 -11.69 27.35
N GLU A 153 -0.50 -12.13 26.09
CA GLU A 153 0.48 -11.60 25.15
C GLU A 153 0.08 -10.19 24.67
N TYR A 154 -1.21 -9.89 24.53
CA TYR A 154 -1.72 -8.55 24.26
C TYR A 154 -1.28 -7.55 25.33
N ALA A 155 -1.41 -7.89 26.62
CA ALA A 155 -0.98 -7.01 27.71
C ALA A 155 0.53 -6.70 27.60
N ARG A 156 1.35 -7.73 27.31
CA ARG A 156 2.81 -7.57 27.10
C ARG A 156 3.15 -6.71 25.89
N TRP A 157 2.33 -6.77 24.85
CA TRP A 157 2.47 -5.94 23.66
C TRP A 157 2.09 -4.49 23.99
N HIS A 158 0.87 -4.27 24.50
CA HIS A 158 0.29 -2.98 24.79
C HIS A 158 1.11 -2.15 25.79
N ASP A 159 1.55 -2.75 26.90
CA ASP A 159 2.33 -2.05 27.94
C ASP A 159 3.66 -1.49 27.39
N ARG A 160 4.21 -2.12 26.34
CA ARG A 160 5.45 -1.69 25.70
C ARG A 160 5.21 -0.70 24.57
N SER A 161 4.13 -0.86 23.80
CA SER A 161 3.74 0.10 22.76
C SER A 161 3.46 1.50 23.34
N GLY A 162 2.94 1.58 24.59
CA GLY A 162 2.73 2.84 25.31
C GLY A 162 3.99 3.46 25.95
N SER A 163 5.12 2.76 25.92
CA SER A 163 6.40 3.21 26.50
C SER A 163 7.31 3.92 25.47
N ALA A 164 6.97 3.84 24.18
CA ALA A 164 7.63 4.65 23.17
C ALA A 164 7.09 6.09 23.27
N PRO A 165 7.94 7.12 23.45
CA PRO A 165 7.46 8.50 23.46
C PRO A 165 6.70 8.75 22.14
N ALA A 166 5.50 9.35 22.24
CA ALA A 166 4.80 9.90 21.10
C ALA A 166 5.81 10.74 20.31
N ALA A 167 6.27 10.22 19.19
CA ALA A 167 7.26 10.89 18.39
C ALA A 167 6.57 12.13 17.81
N THR A 168 6.81 13.29 18.45
CA THR A 168 6.57 14.60 17.85
C THR A 168 7.07 14.52 16.42
N ARG A 169 6.16 14.59 15.43
CA ARG A 169 6.37 14.47 13.98
C ARG A 169 7.54 13.54 13.60
N PRO A 170 7.31 12.30 13.14
CA PRO A 170 8.40 11.42 12.74
C PRO A 170 9.30 12.12 11.71
N ASP A 171 10.56 12.30 12.08
CA ASP A 171 11.64 12.62 11.15
C ASP A 171 11.72 11.45 10.15
N PRO A 172 11.52 11.66 8.83
CA PRO A 172 11.60 10.59 7.83
C PRO A 172 12.99 9.94 7.77
N ALA A 173 14.04 10.57 8.32
CA ALA A 173 15.34 9.92 8.49
C ALA A 173 15.38 8.95 9.70
N ARG A 174 14.45 9.07 10.67
CA ARG A 174 14.34 8.19 11.85
C ARG A 174 13.34 7.04 11.68
N SER A 175 12.47 7.06 10.67
CA SER A 175 11.67 5.89 10.28
C SER A 175 12.55 4.75 9.72
N ALA A 176 13.76 5.08 9.27
CA ALA A 176 14.84 4.11 8.99
C ALA A 176 15.46 3.49 10.26
N GLY A 177 15.08 3.95 11.45
CA GLY A 177 15.55 3.48 12.76
C GLY A 177 14.45 2.97 13.70
N ALA A 178 13.20 2.85 13.25
CA ALA A 178 12.20 2.02 13.94
C ALA A 178 12.61 0.55 13.77
N ASP A 179 12.50 -0.27 14.82
CA ASP A 179 12.73 -1.72 14.74
C ASP A 179 11.90 -2.28 13.57
N ALA A 180 12.51 -2.59 12.43
CA ALA A 180 11.79 -2.96 11.22
C ALA A 180 11.14 -4.35 11.36
N VAL A 181 11.42 -5.03 12.47
CA VAL A 181 10.72 -6.23 12.93
C VAL A 181 9.44 -5.91 13.70
N ALA A 182 9.24 -4.72 14.27
CA ALA A 182 8.00 -4.37 14.99
C ALA A 182 6.77 -4.19 14.09
N GLY A 183 6.93 -4.29 12.77
CA GLY A 183 5.89 -3.97 11.80
C GLY A 183 5.64 -2.47 11.73
N CYS A 184 4.55 -2.06 11.08
CA CYS A 184 4.20 -0.64 11.02
C CYS A 184 3.64 -0.17 12.37
N PRO A 185 4.32 0.77 13.08
CA PRO A 185 3.85 1.28 14.37
C PRO A 185 2.55 2.06 14.23
N GLY A 186 2.37 2.82 13.13
CA GLY A 186 1.13 3.54 12.88
C GLY A 186 -0.08 2.64 12.61
N CYS A 187 0.15 1.39 12.20
CA CYS A 187 -0.92 0.39 12.08
C CYS A 187 -1.16 -0.40 13.37
N ALA A 188 -0.31 -0.28 14.40
CA ALA A 188 -0.45 -1.04 15.65
C ALA A 188 -1.75 -0.74 16.40
N PRO A 189 -2.20 0.52 16.54
CA PRO A 189 -3.50 0.85 17.15
C PRO A 189 -4.68 0.12 16.52
N ALA A 190 -4.72 0.05 15.18
CA ALA A 190 -5.78 -0.65 14.47
C ALA A 190 -5.73 -2.18 14.70
N ARG A 191 -4.53 -2.78 14.68
CA ARG A 191 -4.36 -4.22 14.97
C ARG A 191 -4.77 -4.57 16.41
N GLN A 192 -4.49 -3.69 17.37
CA GLN A 192 -4.93 -3.86 18.76
C GLN A 192 -6.45 -3.75 18.89
N ALA A 193 -7.04 -2.74 18.25
CA ALA A 193 -8.48 -2.52 18.26
C ALA A 193 -9.27 -3.65 17.58
N GLU A 194 -8.73 -4.25 16.52
CA GLU A 194 -9.32 -5.43 15.87
C GLU A 194 -9.49 -6.61 16.84
N LEU A 195 -8.45 -6.91 17.65
CA LEU A 195 -8.50 -7.95 18.68
C LEU A 195 -9.55 -7.64 19.76
N LEU A 196 -9.50 -6.42 20.31
CA LEU A 196 -10.46 -5.98 21.35
C LEU A 196 -11.90 -6.02 20.85
N ALA A 197 -12.15 -5.57 19.61
CA ALA A 197 -13.47 -5.64 19.00
C ALA A 197 -13.92 -7.10 18.76
N GLY A 198 -12.98 -7.99 18.41
CA GLY A 198 -13.19 -9.42 18.27
C GLY A 198 -13.57 -10.11 19.59
N TRP A 199 -12.96 -9.69 20.70
CA TRP A 199 -13.28 -10.18 22.05
C TRP A 199 -14.51 -9.52 22.69
N GLY A 200 -15.25 -8.70 21.93
CA GLY A 200 -16.49 -8.07 22.40
C GLY A 200 -16.27 -6.85 23.30
N GLU A 201 -15.14 -6.15 23.19
CA GLU A 201 -14.82 -4.95 23.97
C GLU A 201 -14.80 -3.68 23.10
N PRO A 202 -15.98 -3.20 22.63
CA PRO A 202 -16.04 -2.10 21.68
C PRO A 202 -15.48 -0.78 22.25
N ALA A 203 -15.68 -0.51 23.54
CA ALA A 203 -15.16 0.70 24.19
C ALA A 203 -13.62 0.68 24.27
N ALA A 204 -13.02 -0.47 24.59
CA ALA A 204 -11.57 -0.61 24.62
C ALA A 204 -10.98 -0.50 23.21
N ALA A 205 -11.64 -1.08 22.21
CA ALA A 205 -11.23 -0.95 20.81
C ALA A 205 -11.19 0.53 20.35
N LEU A 206 -12.23 1.31 20.66
CA LEU A 206 -12.27 2.74 20.36
C LEU A 206 -11.20 3.53 21.12
N ALA A 207 -10.90 3.15 22.37
CA ALA A 207 -9.81 3.77 23.14
C ALA A 207 -8.44 3.49 22.50
N ALA A 208 -8.19 2.27 22.04
CA ALA A 208 -6.95 1.90 21.35
C ALA A 208 -6.76 2.68 20.04
N LEU A 209 -7.86 3.06 19.34
CA LEU A 209 -7.80 3.85 18.11
C LEU A 209 -7.57 5.36 18.32
N ARG A 210 -7.67 5.84 19.56
CA ARG A 210 -7.60 7.27 19.88
C ARG A 210 -6.39 7.99 19.26
N PRO A 211 -5.15 7.48 19.33
CA PRO A 211 -4.00 8.17 18.74
C PRO A 211 -4.11 8.37 17.22
N VAL A 212 -4.79 7.45 16.52
CA VAL A 212 -5.01 7.59 15.07
C VAL A 212 -6.12 8.58 14.78
N LEU A 213 -7.23 8.51 15.53
CA LEU A 213 -8.39 9.38 15.35
C LEU A 213 -8.09 10.83 15.71
N ASP A 214 -7.18 11.05 16.66
CA ASP A 214 -6.75 12.38 17.11
C ASP A 214 -5.59 12.93 16.24
N GLY A 215 -5.20 12.22 15.17
CA GLY A 215 -4.19 12.68 14.21
C GLY A 215 -2.73 12.56 14.67
N GLU A 216 -2.46 11.83 15.75
CA GLU A 216 -1.10 11.68 16.32
C GLU A 216 -0.23 10.66 15.57
N VAL A 217 -0.81 9.93 14.62
CA VAL A 217 -0.17 8.82 13.90
C VAL A 217 0.07 9.17 12.43
N GLY A 218 1.34 9.26 12.04
CA GLY A 218 1.76 9.37 10.64
C GLY A 218 1.90 7.98 9.99
N CYS A 219 0.91 7.56 9.20
CA CYS A 219 0.96 6.34 8.40
C CYS A 219 0.05 6.47 7.18
N THR A 220 0.52 6.03 6.01
CA THR A 220 -0.27 6.12 4.77
C THR A 220 -1.55 5.31 4.79
N ASP A 221 -1.65 4.23 5.58
CA ASP A 221 -2.87 3.42 5.72
C ASP A 221 -3.90 4.05 6.68
N GLN A 222 -3.49 5.08 7.43
CA GLN A 222 -4.31 5.75 8.43
C GLN A 222 -4.77 7.12 7.90
N PRO A 223 -5.96 7.59 8.31
CA PRO A 223 -6.85 6.99 9.31
C PRO A 223 -7.86 5.99 8.73
N GLU A 224 -7.89 5.72 7.41
CA GLU A 224 -8.97 4.93 6.82
C GLU A 224 -9.05 3.50 7.37
N ARG A 225 -7.92 2.87 7.68
CA ARG A 225 -7.92 1.57 8.38
C ARG A 225 -8.57 1.67 9.76
N ALA A 226 -8.15 2.62 10.60
CA ALA A 226 -8.75 2.83 11.92
C ALA A 226 -10.26 3.11 11.84
N LEU A 227 -10.69 3.93 10.87
CA LEU A 227 -12.11 4.21 10.61
C LEU A 227 -12.89 2.94 10.26
N ALA A 228 -12.33 2.05 9.43
CA ALA A 228 -12.95 0.76 9.12
C ALA A 228 -13.01 -0.17 10.35
N THR A 229 -11.95 -0.22 11.17
CA THR A 229 -11.93 -0.98 12.42
C THR A 229 -12.97 -0.47 13.43
N ALA A 230 -13.23 0.84 13.47
CA ALA A 230 -14.14 1.48 14.41
C ALA A 230 -15.64 1.34 14.05
N LEU A 231 -15.99 0.92 12.83
CA LEU A 231 -17.39 0.88 12.35
C LEU A 231 -18.31 0.07 13.28
N LEU A 232 -17.94 -1.18 13.59
CA LEU A 232 -18.75 -2.05 14.45
C LEU A 232 -18.69 -1.63 15.93
N PRO A 233 -17.53 -1.25 16.51
CA PRO A 233 -17.49 -0.65 17.83
C PRO A 233 -18.41 0.56 18.02
N TRP A 234 -18.46 1.50 17.06
CA TRP A 234 -19.38 2.64 17.11
C TRP A 234 -20.85 2.22 17.03
N LEU A 235 -21.21 1.28 16.14
CA LEU A 235 -22.58 0.75 16.11
C LEU A 235 -22.98 0.13 17.47
N ARG A 236 -22.10 -0.68 18.07
CA ARG A 236 -22.36 -1.36 19.36
C ARG A 236 -22.45 -0.41 20.55
N THR A 237 -21.85 0.77 20.45
CA THR A 237 -21.85 1.80 21.51
C THR A 237 -22.90 2.91 21.26
N GLY A 238 -23.69 2.80 20.19
CA GLY A 238 -24.77 3.74 19.87
C GLY A 238 -24.33 4.96 19.05
N GLU A 239 -23.08 5.02 18.59
CA GLU A 239 -22.54 6.11 17.75
C GLU A 239 -22.79 5.86 16.24
N ALA A 240 -24.03 5.52 15.87
CA ALA A 240 -24.37 5.10 14.50
C ALA A 240 -24.07 6.16 13.43
N GLU A 241 -24.28 7.45 13.74
CA GLU A 241 -23.96 8.56 12.82
C GLU A 241 -22.45 8.69 12.57
N ARG A 242 -21.63 8.43 13.59
CA ARG A 242 -20.17 8.46 13.47
C ARG A 242 -19.69 7.30 12.61
N ALA A 243 -20.27 6.12 12.81
CA ALA A 243 -20.02 4.96 11.96
C ALA A 243 -20.41 5.22 10.49
N ALA A 244 -21.52 5.92 10.23
CA ALA A 244 -21.93 6.30 8.87
C ALA A 244 -20.92 7.20 8.17
N ARG A 245 -20.46 8.26 8.84
CA ARG A 245 -19.43 9.16 8.29
C ARG A 245 -18.11 8.42 8.04
N ALA A 246 -17.67 7.63 9.01
CA ALA A 246 -16.47 6.82 8.89
C ALA A 246 -16.56 5.81 7.74
N HIS A 247 -17.72 5.17 7.55
CA HIS A 247 -17.96 4.26 6.44
C HIS A 247 -17.75 4.97 5.10
N VAL A 248 -18.38 6.13 4.90
CA VAL A 248 -18.29 6.90 3.65
C VAL A 248 -16.84 7.33 3.38
N ARG A 249 -16.18 7.94 4.37
CA ARG A 249 -14.78 8.42 4.27
C ARG A 249 -13.81 7.28 3.94
N ALA A 250 -13.82 6.21 4.74
CA ALA A 250 -12.90 5.09 4.55
C ALA A 250 -13.20 4.31 3.27
N TYR A 251 -14.47 4.08 2.94
CA TYR A 251 -14.84 3.31 1.75
C TYR A 251 -14.46 4.04 0.45
N ARG A 252 -14.50 5.38 0.41
CA ARG A 252 -14.05 6.19 -0.73
C ARG A 252 -12.65 5.80 -1.21
N ARG A 253 -11.74 5.53 -0.27
CA ARG A 253 -10.40 5.03 -0.54
C ARG A 253 -10.38 3.52 -0.81
N HIS A 254 -10.95 2.73 0.10
CA HIS A 254 -10.85 1.26 0.06
C HIS A 254 -11.46 0.65 -1.20
N ARG A 255 -12.50 1.27 -1.77
CA ARG A 255 -13.13 0.81 -3.03
C ARG A 255 -12.20 0.83 -4.24
N ARG A 256 -11.10 1.59 -4.21
CA ARG A 256 -10.11 1.69 -5.32
C ARG A 256 -8.81 0.95 -5.01
N GLU A 257 -8.45 0.88 -3.74
CA GLU A 257 -7.19 0.28 -3.30
C GLU A 257 -7.27 -1.25 -3.27
N ARG A 258 -6.37 -1.94 -3.99
CA ARG A 258 -6.32 -3.41 -4.00
C ARG A 258 -5.93 -3.97 -2.63
N ALA A 259 -5.00 -3.33 -1.94
CA ALA A 259 -4.53 -3.73 -0.62
C ALA A 259 -5.61 -3.63 0.47
N ALA A 260 -6.67 -2.84 0.24
CA ALA A 260 -7.77 -2.65 1.18
C ALA A 260 -8.84 -3.77 1.12
N PHE A 261 -8.67 -4.80 0.30
CA PHE A 261 -9.62 -5.93 0.23
C PHE A 261 -9.97 -6.54 1.61
N PRO A 262 -9.02 -6.75 2.55
CA PRO A 262 -9.34 -7.26 3.89
C PRO A 262 -10.30 -6.36 4.69
N LEU A 263 -10.31 -5.05 4.40
CA LEU A 263 -11.12 -4.07 5.12
C LEU A 263 -12.58 -4.02 4.62
N LEU A 264 -12.86 -4.59 3.44
CA LEU A 264 -14.19 -4.56 2.83
C LEU A 264 -15.23 -5.38 3.62
N ALA A 265 -14.80 -6.43 4.32
CA ALA A 265 -15.67 -7.21 5.20
C ALA A 265 -16.27 -6.35 6.33
N ALA A 266 -15.50 -5.41 6.88
CA ALA A 266 -15.98 -4.49 7.91
C ALA A 266 -17.07 -3.55 7.37
N HIS A 267 -16.92 -3.04 6.14
CA HIS A 267 -17.93 -2.22 5.48
C HIS A 267 -19.23 -3.00 5.20
N LEU A 268 -19.11 -4.24 4.70
CA LEU A 268 -20.28 -5.11 4.47
C LEU A 268 -21.02 -5.42 5.77
N ARG A 269 -20.29 -5.77 6.85
CA ARG A 269 -20.88 -6.00 8.17
C ARG A 269 -21.51 -4.73 8.74
N TYR A 270 -20.87 -3.57 8.58
CA TYR A 270 -21.48 -2.29 8.95
C TYR A 270 -22.81 -2.09 8.21
N CYS A 271 -22.85 -2.32 6.90
CA CYS A 271 -24.10 -2.16 6.14
C CYS A 271 -25.18 -3.15 6.59
N ALA A 272 -24.81 -4.41 6.84
CA ALA A 272 -25.71 -5.42 7.34
C ALA A 272 -26.28 -5.08 8.74
N LEU A 273 -25.40 -4.71 9.67
CA LEU A 273 -25.76 -4.50 11.08
C LEU A 273 -26.31 -3.11 11.37
N GLY A 274 -25.97 -2.11 10.55
CA GLY A 274 -26.52 -0.75 10.61
C GLY A 274 -27.74 -0.55 9.73
N GLY A 275 -28.32 -1.61 9.15
CA GLY A 275 -29.55 -1.55 8.35
C GLY A 275 -29.42 -0.93 6.95
N GLN A 276 -28.20 -0.66 6.47
CA GLN A 276 -27.92 -0.08 5.14
C GLN A 276 -27.92 -1.16 4.04
N LEU A 277 -29.00 -1.94 3.92
CA LEU A 277 -29.02 -3.15 3.10
C LEU A 277 -28.79 -2.85 1.61
N ASP A 278 -29.48 -1.86 1.04
CA ASP A 278 -29.29 -1.51 -0.38
C ASP A 278 -27.88 -1.02 -0.70
N ARG A 279 -27.32 -0.15 0.15
CA ARG A 279 -25.93 0.31 0.04
C ARG A 279 -24.95 -0.86 0.15
N GLY A 280 -25.20 -1.77 1.08
CA GLY A 280 -24.40 -2.98 1.24
C GLY A 280 -24.41 -3.83 -0.02
N LEU A 281 -25.58 -4.00 -0.67
CA LEU A 281 -25.71 -4.79 -1.89
C LEU A 281 -25.02 -4.11 -3.09
N ASP A 282 -25.05 -2.77 -3.16
CA ASP A 282 -24.26 -2.01 -4.15
C ASP A 282 -22.76 -2.23 -3.96
N LEU A 283 -22.28 -2.12 -2.71
CA LEU A 283 -20.89 -2.38 -2.35
C LEU A 283 -20.49 -3.81 -2.68
N LEU A 284 -21.33 -4.79 -2.31
CA LEU A 284 -21.10 -6.19 -2.61
C LEU A 284 -20.97 -6.40 -4.12
N ALA A 285 -21.89 -5.85 -4.92
CA ALA A 285 -21.85 -5.94 -6.36
C ALA A 285 -20.59 -5.28 -6.96
N GLU A 286 -20.18 -4.11 -6.48
CA GLU A 286 -18.96 -3.40 -6.91
C GLU A 286 -17.70 -4.22 -6.64
N GLN A 287 -17.63 -4.87 -5.47
CA GLN A 287 -16.41 -5.53 -4.99
C GLN A 287 -16.35 -7.04 -5.28
N LEU A 288 -17.48 -7.67 -5.66
CA LEU A 288 -17.56 -9.10 -5.95
C LEU A 288 -16.48 -9.62 -6.94
N PRO A 289 -16.09 -8.89 -8.01
CA PRO A 289 -15.04 -9.35 -8.92
C PRO A 289 -13.67 -9.54 -8.26
N ARG A 290 -13.41 -8.88 -7.12
CA ARG A 290 -12.14 -9.04 -6.38
C ARG A 290 -12.03 -10.40 -5.68
N LEU A 291 -13.16 -11.03 -5.36
CA LEU A 291 -13.22 -12.36 -4.74
C LEU A 291 -12.72 -13.47 -5.67
N ASP A 292 -12.69 -13.22 -6.98
CA ASP A 292 -12.15 -14.16 -7.97
C ASP A 292 -10.62 -14.19 -7.99
N ARG A 293 -9.95 -13.16 -7.46
CA ARG A 293 -8.50 -13.10 -7.26
C ARG A 293 -8.19 -12.46 -5.91
N PRO A 294 -8.57 -13.11 -4.80
CA PRO A 294 -8.42 -12.53 -3.48
C PRO A 294 -6.94 -12.39 -3.12
N THR A 295 -6.63 -11.43 -2.26
CA THR A 295 -5.28 -11.22 -1.73
C THR A 295 -4.80 -12.43 -0.93
N ASP A 296 -5.70 -13.00 -0.12
CA ASP A 296 -5.46 -14.16 0.72
C ASP A 296 -6.79 -14.85 1.09
N ASP A 297 -6.69 -16.08 1.59
CA ASP A 297 -7.83 -16.95 1.86
C ASP A 297 -8.67 -16.47 3.07
N LEU A 298 -8.02 -15.85 4.08
CA LEU A 298 -8.70 -15.27 5.24
C LEU A 298 -9.61 -14.10 4.82
N SER A 299 -9.07 -13.19 4.02
CA SER A 299 -9.83 -12.04 3.52
C SER A 299 -10.99 -12.47 2.61
N ALA A 300 -10.77 -13.52 1.78
CA ALA A 300 -11.85 -14.12 0.99
C ALA A 300 -12.95 -14.72 1.87
N MET A 301 -12.56 -15.43 2.93
CA MET A 301 -13.48 -16.01 3.91
C MET A 301 -14.31 -14.94 4.61
N GLU A 302 -13.67 -13.88 5.12
CA GLU A 302 -14.33 -12.81 5.85
C GLU A 302 -15.24 -11.96 4.95
N PHE A 303 -14.80 -11.65 3.71
CA PHE A 303 -15.64 -10.99 2.72
C PHE A 303 -16.87 -11.83 2.36
N ALA A 304 -16.68 -13.14 2.14
CA ALA A 304 -17.77 -14.05 1.81
C ALA A 304 -18.75 -14.19 2.99
N ALA A 305 -18.27 -14.30 4.23
CA ALA A 305 -19.12 -14.36 5.41
C ALA A 305 -19.93 -13.07 5.61
N ALA A 306 -19.29 -11.90 5.48
CA ALA A 306 -19.95 -10.61 5.57
C ALA A 306 -21.00 -10.41 4.47
N GLY A 307 -20.68 -10.79 3.23
CA GLY A 307 -21.61 -10.75 2.10
C GLY A 307 -22.77 -11.72 2.27
N ALA A 308 -22.54 -12.93 2.79
CA ALA A 308 -23.58 -13.89 3.09
C ALA A 308 -24.54 -13.39 4.18
N LEU A 309 -24.01 -12.80 5.26
CA LEU A 309 -24.82 -12.15 6.30
C LEU A 309 -25.71 -11.06 5.70
N LEU A 310 -25.12 -10.14 4.92
CA LEU A 310 -25.84 -9.07 4.25
C LEU A 310 -26.96 -9.62 3.34
N CYS A 311 -26.65 -10.61 2.50
CA CYS A 311 -27.64 -11.23 1.62
C CYS A 311 -28.76 -11.90 2.42
N GLY A 312 -28.45 -12.58 3.54
CA GLY A 312 -29.44 -13.18 4.41
C GLY A 312 -30.43 -12.15 4.97
N LEU A 313 -29.92 -11.05 5.53
CA LEU A 313 -30.75 -9.95 6.04
C LEU A 313 -31.53 -9.25 4.93
N ALA A 314 -30.94 -9.10 3.74
CA ALA A 314 -31.63 -8.57 2.57
C ALA A 314 -32.78 -9.48 2.10
N VAL A 315 -32.62 -10.80 2.17
CA VAL A 315 -33.71 -11.76 1.87
C VAL A 315 -34.84 -11.61 2.88
N GLU A 316 -34.53 -11.53 4.18
CA GLU A 316 -35.52 -11.28 5.24
C GLU A 316 -36.28 -9.95 5.02
N ALA A 317 -35.59 -8.93 4.50
CA ALA A 317 -36.18 -7.64 4.12
C ALA A 317 -36.91 -7.64 2.75
N GLY A 318 -37.04 -8.79 2.08
CA GLY A 318 -37.75 -8.91 0.80
C GLY A 318 -36.94 -8.54 -0.45
N LEU A 319 -35.63 -8.29 -0.32
CA LEU A 319 -34.72 -7.97 -1.42
C LEU A 319 -34.09 -9.21 -2.08
N GLY A 320 -34.49 -10.42 -1.67
CA GLY A 320 -33.89 -11.68 -2.13
C GLY A 320 -33.90 -11.89 -3.65
N GLY A 321 -34.88 -11.33 -4.36
CA GLY A 321 -35.00 -11.40 -5.82
C GLY A 321 -34.17 -10.37 -6.60
N ARG A 322 -33.55 -9.39 -5.92
CA ARG A 322 -32.69 -8.38 -6.56
C ARG A 322 -31.55 -9.08 -7.30
N ARG A 323 -31.25 -8.65 -8.52
CA ARG A 323 -30.23 -9.27 -9.37
C ARG A 323 -28.91 -8.51 -9.23
N ILE A 324 -27.82 -9.28 -9.11
CA ILE A 324 -26.44 -8.80 -9.09
C ILE A 324 -25.69 -9.45 -10.24
N HIS A 325 -25.01 -8.61 -11.03
CA HIS A 325 -24.15 -9.09 -12.08
C HIS A 325 -22.90 -9.74 -11.48
N ARG A 326 -22.71 -11.02 -11.75
CA ARG A 326 -21.49 -11.74 -11.38
C ARG A 326 -20.67 -12.00 -12.64
N ALA A 327 -19.55 -11.29 -12.77
CA ALA A 327 -18.61 -11.47 -13.86
C ALA A 327 -18.11 -12.92 -13.94
N GLY A 328 -17.87 -13.42 -15.16
CA GLY A 328 -17.32 -14.76 -15.37
C GLY A 328 -15.86 -14.84 -14.90
N HIS A 329 -15.47 -15.99 -14.37
CA HIS A 329 -14.09 -16.23 -13.93
C HIS A 329 -13.67 -17.68 -14.12
N GLY A 330 -12.56 -17.90 -14.83
CA GLY A 330 -12.11 -19.23 -15.19
C GLY A 330 -13.22 -20.00 -15.93
N PRO A 331 -13.61 -21.20 -15.46
CA PRO A 331 -14.70 -21.98 -16.08
C PRO A 331 -16.10 -21.46 -15.73
N ARG A 332 -16.25 -20.54 -14.77
CA ARG A 332 -17.56 -20.02 -14.33
C ARG A 332 -18.04 -18.95 -15.32
N PRO A 333 -19.20 -19.12 -15.99
CA PRO A 333 -19.73 -18.11 -16.89
C PRO A 333 -20.21 -16.87 -16.13
N ALA A 334 -20.30 -15.74 -16.84
CA ALA A 334 -20.97 -14.55 -16.33
C ALA A 334 -22.47 -14.81 -16.18
N ALA A 335 -23.07 -14.33 -15.11
CA ALA A 335 -24.49 -14.55 -14.84
C ALA A 335 -25.09 -13.42 -14.00
N GLU A 336 -26.39 -13.18 -14.20
CA GLU A 336 -27.21 -12.45 -13.25
C GLU A 336 -27.66 -13.42 -12.16
N VAL A 337 -27.26 -13.17 -10.92
CA VAL A 337 -27.59 -14.02 -9.77
C VAL A 337 -28.48 -13.22 -8.83
N ASP A 338 -29.55 -13.82 -8.33
CA ASP A 338 -30.36 -13.19 -7.29
C ASP A 338 -29.64 -13.20 -5.93
N VAL A 339 -29.96 -12.23 -5.08
CA VAL A 339 -29.34 -12.03 -3.76
C VAL A 339 -29.43 -13.29 -2.90
N ALA A 340 -30.56 -14.02 -2.93
CA ALA A 340 -30.70 -15.27 -2.18
C ALA A 340 -29.68 -16.32 -2.62
N THR A 341 -29.57 -16.56 -3.93
CA THR A 341 -28.61 -17.52 -4.51
C THR A 341 -27.16 -17.09 -4.27
N LEU A 342 -26.85 -15.80 -4.41
CA LEU A 342 -25.52 -15.26 -4.13
C LEU A 342 -25.15 -15.45 -2.65
N GLY A 343 -26.09 -15.19 -1.74
CA GLY A 343 -25.92 -15.39 -0.30
C GLY A 343 -25.54 -16.84 0.04
N GLY A 344 -26.24 -17.82 -0.54
CA GLY A 344 -25.93 -19.23 -0.38
C GLY A 344 -24.52 -19.60 -0.89
N GLN A 345 -24.13 -19.08 -2.06
CA GLN A 345 -22.79 -19.31 -2.63
C GLN A 345 -21.68 -18.73 -1.74
N LEU A 346 -21.86 -17.49 -1.24
CA LEU A 346 -20.90 -16.84 -0.35
C LEU A 346 -20.82 -17.56 1.01
N GLN A 347 -21.94 -18.04 1.54
CA GLN A 347 -21.97 -18.82 2.76
C GLN A 347 -21.18 -20.13 2.61
N SER A 348 -21.39 -20.87 1.52
CA SER A 348 -20.65 -22.11 1.25
C SER A 348 -19.15 -21.86 1.16
N LEU A 349 -18.72 -20.82 0.44
CA LEU A 349 -17.31 -20.44 0.34
C LEU A 349 -16.70 -20.10 1.70
N ALA A 350 -17.40 -19.30 2.51
CA ALA A 350 -16.91 -18.93 3.83
C ALA A 350 -16.75 -20.15 4.76
N ILE A 351 -17.71 -21.08 4.74
CA ILE A 351 -17.66 -22.31 5.54
C ILE A 351 -16.52 -23.24 5.07
N GLU A 352 -16.33 -23.38 3.75
CA GLU A 352 -15.25 -24.22 3.20
C GLU A 352 -13.86 -23.68 3.59
N LEU A 353 -13.66 -22.37 3.47
CA LEU A 353 -12.40 -21.73 3.87
C LEU A 353 -12.17 -21.84 5.38
N ALA A 354 -13.21 -21.60 6.19
CA ALA A 354 -13.12 -21.75 7.65
C ALA A 354 -12.74 -23.17 8.06
N GLY A 355 -13.37 -24.18 7.44
CA GLY A 355 -13.04 -25.58 7.64
C GLY A 355 -11.60 -25.93 7.24
N SER A 356 -11.06 -25.28 6.20
CA SER A 356 -9.66 -25.47 5.79
C SER A 356 -8.67 -24.89 6.80
N PHE A 357 -8.97 -23.71 7.38
CA PHE A 357 -8.17 -23.17 8.48
C PHE A 357 -8.24 -24.04 9.73
N ASP A 358 -9.43 -24.51 10.09
CA ASP A 358 -9.65 -25.37 11.25
C ASP A 358 -8.94 -26.72 11.10
N ALA A 359 -8.97 -27.32 9.92
CA ALA A 359 -8.21 -28.53 9.61
C ALA A 359 -6.69 -28.31 9.76
N ARG A 360 -6.17 -27.16 9.32
CA ARG A 360 -4.75 -26.80 9.52
C ARG A 360 -4.42 -26.53 10.98
N ASN A 361 -5.33 -25.90 11.72
CA ASN A 361 -5.13 -25.46 13.10
C ASN A 361 -5.30 -26.58 14.13
N GLY A 362 -6.13 -27.58 13.82
CA GLY A 362 -6.59 -28.59 14.78
C GLY A 362 -7.62 -28.04 15.79
N THR A 363 -8.33 -26.96 15.44
CA THR A 363 -9.32 -26.28 16.28
C THR A 363 -10.60 -26.03 15.49
N GLY A 364 -11.76 -25.81 16.14
CA GLY A 364 -13.00 -25.38 15.47
C GLY A 364 -13.24 -23.86 15.49
N HIS A 365 -12.18 -23.08 15.76
CA HIS A 365 -12.31 -21.66 16.10
C HIS A 365 -12.77 -20.81 14.91
N GLN A 366 -12.20 -21.02 13.71
CA GLN A 366 -12.56 -20.20 12.55
C GLN A 366 -13.99 -20.49 12.09
N SER A 367 -14.42 -21.75 12.09
CA SER A 367 -15.82 -22.11 11.80
C SER A 367 -16.78 -21.52 12.82
N GLY A 368 -16.43 -21.55 14.12
CA GLY A 368 -17.23 -20.92 15.17
C GLY A 368 -17.34 -19.40 14.99
N ARG A 369 -16.23 -18.73 14.64
CA ARG A 369 -16.18 -17.29 14.38
C ARG A 369 -17.05 -16.89 13.18
N ILE A 370 -16.96 -17.62 12.06
CA ILE A 370 -17.80 -17.38 10.87
C ILE A 370 -19.27 -17.67 11.17
N ALA A 371 -19.59 -18.76 11.89
CA ALA A 371 -20.95 -19.05 12.30
C ALA A 371 -21.53 -17.94 13.19
N SER A 372 -20.72 -17.37 14.09
CA SER A 372 -21.12 -16.22 14.91
C SER A 372 -21.46 -15.00 14.05
N TRP A 373 -20.65 -14.66 13.04
CA TRP A 373 -20.95 -13.55 12.12
C TRP A 373 -22.25 -13.77 11.36
N LEU A 374 -22.47 -14.98 10.83
CA LEU A 374 -23.68 -15.32 10.07
C LEU A 374 -24.96 -15.28 10.93
N ALA A 375 -24.83 -15.41 12.25
CA ALA A 375 -25.94 -15.33 13.19
C ALA A 375 -26.22 -13.90 13.71
N GLU A 376 -25.41 -12.91 13.33
CA GLU A 376 -25.61 -11.54 13.78
C GLU A 376 -26.96 -10.96 13.28
N ARG A 377 -27.43 -9.95 14.00
CA ARG A 377 -28.69 -9.25 13.74
C ARG A 377 -28.45 -7.74 13.72
N PRO A 378 -29.29 -6.96 13.02
CA PRO A 378 -29.20 -5.51 13.02
C PRO A 378 -29.10 -4.95 14.45
N LEU A 379 -28.15 -4.04 14.65
CA LEU A 379 -27.83 -3.42 15.93
C LEU A 379 -28.45 -2.02 16.08
N ALA A 380 -28.76 -1.37 14.96
CA ALA A 380 -29.32 -0.03 14.91
C ALA A 380 -30.27 0.12 13.71
N GLU A 381 -31.18 1.10 13.80
CA GLU A 381 -31.90 1.58 12.63
C GLU A 381 -30.96 2.33 11.68
N PRO A 382 -31.22 2.28 10.36
CA PRO A 382 -30.37 2.96 9.38
C PRO A 382 -30.40 4.47 9.55
N VAL A 383 -29.24 5.05 9.85
CA VAL A 383 -29.03 6.50 9.82
C VAL A 383 -28.73 6.98 8.39
N PRO A 384 -29.12 8.19 7.98
CA PRO A 384 -28.76 8.72 6.66
C PRO A 384 -27.24 8.74 6.46
N LEU A 385 -26.78 8.25 5.30
CA LEU A 385 -25.36 8.38 4.93
C LEU A 385 -25.11 9.81 4.42
N PRO A 386 -24.02 10.47 4.87
CA PRO A 386 -23.62 11.79 4.36
C PRO A 386 -23.23 11.71 2.88
N ALA A 387 -23.26 12.83 2.16
CA ALA A 387 -22.68 12.89 0.82
C ALA A 387 -21.15 12.69 0.89
N GLU A 388 -20.56 12.15 -0.19
CA GLU A 388 -19.11 11.92 -0.23
C GLU A 388 -18.28 13.22 -0.14
N ASP A 389 -18.87 14.36 -0.49
CA ASP A 389 -18.23 15.68 -0.41
C ASP A 389 -18.38 16.31 1.00
N ASP A 390 -19.42 15.93 1.76
CA ASP A 390 -19.72 16.50 3.08
C ASP A 390 -18.85 15.88 4.20
N VAL A 391 -18.17 14.76 3.94
CA VAL A 391 -17.34 14.07 4.94
C VAL A 391 -15.92 14.64 5.07
N ASP A 392 -15.53 15.54 4.18
CA ASP A 392 -14.27 16.29 4.28
C ASP A 392 -14.41 17.48 5.27
N ASP A 393 -15.64 17.91 5.62
CA ASP A 393 -16.00 19.02 6.51
C ASP A 393 -16.30 18.59 7.98
N TRP A 394 -15.62 17.56 8.48
CA TRP A 394 -15.75 17.18 9.89
C TRP A 394 -15.07 18.22 10.80
N PRO A 395 -15.78 18.85 11.77
CA PRO A 395 -15.13 19.52 12.88
C PRO A 395 -14.66 18.44 13.85
N ASP A 396 -13.40 18.02 13.74
CA ASP A 396 -12.73 17.49 14.91
C ASP A 396 -12.69 18.62 15.95
N ASP A 397 -12.80 18.31 17.24
CA ASP A 397 -12.39 19.25 18.28
C ASP A 397 -10.98 19.76 17.89
N ASP A 398 -10.94 21.03 17.50
CA ASP A 398 -9.87 21.77 16.82
C ASP A 398 -8.45 21.14 16.89
N PRO A 399 -7.95 20.54 15.79
CA PRO A 399 -6.55 20.60 15.45
C PRO A 399 -6.33 21.76 14.47
N ALA A 400 -5.37 22.61 14.83
CA ALA A 400 -4.87 23.73 14.05
C ALA A 400 -4.87 23.46 12.53
N GLU A 401 -5.13 24.53 11.74
CA GLU A 401 -5.02 24.57 10.28
C GLU A 401 -4.06 23.49 9.75
N PRO A 402 -4.48 22.63 8.81
CA PRO A 402 -3.64 21.54 8.32
C PRO A 402 -2.29 22.13 7.93
N GLY A 403 -1.27 21.72 8.69
CA GLY A 403 0.09 22.15 8.43
C GLY A 403 0.48 21.81 7.00
N PRO A 404 1.53 22.47 6.46
CA PRO A 404 2.02 22.11 5.13
C PRO A 404 2.24 20.59 5.06
N PRO A 405 1.89 19.95 3.92
CA PRO A 405 1.95 18.49 3.77
C PRO A 405 3.34 17.96 4.14
N GLY A 406 3.40 16.77 4.73
CA GLY A 406 4.67 16.12 5.06
C GLY A 406 5.56 15.96 3.82
N GLU A 407 6.88 15.98 3.96
CA GLU A 407 7.81 15.95 2.82
C GLU A 407 7.60 14.78 1.85
N GLU A 408 7.11 13.64 2.34
CA GLU A 408 6.84 12.44 1.54
C GLU A 408 5.35 12.18 1.31
N GLU A 409 4.48 13.06 1.82
CA GLU A 409 3.03 12.91 1.74
C GLU A 409 2.48 13.51 0.43
N PRO A 410 1.86 12.70 -0.45
CA PRO A 410 1.29 13.21 -1.68
C PRO A 410 0.15 14.19 -1.41
N ALA A 411 0.31 15.43 -1.87
CA ALA A 411 -0.71 16.46 -1.81
C ALA A 411 -1.07 16.93 -3.23
N PRO A 412 -2.26 17.51 -3.46
CA PRO A 412 -2.59 18.12 -4.73
C PRO A 412 -1.55 19.16 -5.16
N LEU A 413 -1.17 19.16 -6.44
CA LEU A 413 -0.18 20.11 -6.96
C LEU A 413 -0.67 21.55 -6.75
N SER A 414 0.00 22.27 -5.86
CA SER A 414 -0.31 23.66 -5.55
C SER A 414 0.83 24.58 -5.98
N LEU A 415 0.50 25.87 -6.17
CA LEU A 415 1.52 26.89 -6.42
C LEU A 415 2.50 26.97 -5.25
N ALA A 416 2.02 26.85 -4.00
CA ALA A 416 2.85 26.89 -2.80
C ALA A 416 3.87 25.74 -2.75
N LEU A 417 3.47 24.53 -3.16
CA LEU A 417 4.39 23.39 -3.25
C LEU A 417 5.44 23.59 -4.33
N LEU A 418 5.04 24.10 -5.49
CA LEU A 418 5.94 24.39 -6.60
C LEU A 418 6.98 25.47 -6.22
N THR A 419 6.56 26.55 -5.57
CA THR A 419 7.46 27.60 -5.11
C THR A 419 8.36 27.11 -3.98
N ALA A 420 7.84 26.33 -3.03
CA ALA A 420 8.66 25.72 -1.97
C ALA A 420 9.74 24.78 -2.55
N ALA A 421 9.42 24.00 -3.58
CA ALA A 421 10.41 23.15 -4.25
C ALA A 421 11.53 23.96 -4.92
N LEU A 422 11.22 25.16 -5.45
CA LEU A 422 12.20 26.09 -6.00
C LEU A 422 13.00 26.82 -4.89
N ASP A 423 12.35 27.16 -3.78
CA ASP A 423 13.00 27.77 -2.61
C ASP A 423 14.04 26.83 -1.98
N VAL A 424 13.72 25.53 -1.85
CA VAL A 424 14.65 24.49 -1.40
C VAL A 424 15.90 24.42 -2.28
N ARG A 425 15.74 24.65 -3.58
CA ARG A 425 16.84 24.69 -4.55
C ARG A 425 17.64 26.00 -4.51
N GLY A 426 17.12 27.03 -3.84
CA GLY A 426 17.70 28.37 -3.82
C GLY A 426 17.55 29.12 -5.15
N ASP A 427 16.56 28.73 -5.97
CA ASP A 427 16.35 29.30 -7.30
C ASP A 427 15.60 30.63 -7.24
N GLY A 428 16.04 31.63 -8.02
CA GLY A 428 15.31 32.89 -8.19
C GLY A 428 14.18 32.76 -9.20
N TYR A 429 12.94 33.05 -8.79
CA TYR A 429 11.76 33.03 -9.67
C TYR A 429 10.84 34.23 -9.40
N ALA A 430 9.94 34.47 -10.35
CA ALA A 430 8.79 35.37 -10.22
C ALA A 430 7.50 34.59 -10.49
N VAL A 431 6.41 34.98 -9.84
CA VAL A 431 5.08 34.41 -10.06
C VAL A 431 4.24 35.42 -10.84
N GLU A 432 3.74 35.00 -12.00
CA GLU A 432 2.85 35.81 -12.84
C GLU A 432 1.40 35.79 -12.29
N PRO A 433 0.54 36.78 -12.65
CA PRO A 433 -0.83 36.86 -12.13
C PRO A 433 -1.71 35.65 -12.43
N ASP A 434 -1.37 34.86 -13.45
CA ASP A 434 -2.06 33.61 -13.81
C ASP A 434 -1.56 32.39 -13.03
N GLY A 435 -0.59 32.58 -12.11
CA GLY A 435 0.01 31.52 -11.31
C GLY A 435 1.15 30.77 -12.01
N THR A 436 1.61 31.23 -13.19
CA THR A 436 2.83 30.70 -13.83
C THR A 436 4.06 31.12 -13.04
N VAL A 437 4.95 30.18 -12.73
CA VAL A 437 6.24 30.46 -12.09
C VAL A 437 7.33 30.55 -13.15
N VAL A 438 8.03 31.66 -13.23
CA VAL A 438 9.06 31.92 -14.25
C VAL A 438 10.40 32.17 -13.58
N GLY A 439 11.42 31.43 -13.98
CA GLY A 439 12.79 31.66 -13.54
C GLY A 439 13.78 31.68 -14.71
N ARG A 440 14.99 32.17 -14.43
CA ARG A 440 16.10 32.17 -15.39
C ARG A 440 17.30 31.46 -14.80
N TRP A 441 17.78 30.45 -15.52
CA TRP A 441 18.95 29.65 -15.21
C TRP A 441 19.94 29.72 -16.37
N GLY A 442 20.91 30.65 -16.30
CA GLY A 442 21.86 30.87 -17.39
C GLY A 442 21.16 31.24 -18.71
N GLU A 443 21.29 30.36 -19.70
CA GLU A 443 20.68 30.49 -21.04
C GLU A 443 19.25 29.92 -21.12
N ALA A 444 18.74 29.33 -20.04
CA ALA A 444 17.37 28.82 -19.97
C ALA A 444 16.45 29.82 -19.26
N VAL A 445 15.33 30.15 -19.89
CA VAL A 445 14.14 30.70 -19.20
C VAL A 445 13.14 29.57 -19.07
N ILE A 446 12.77 29.20 -17.85
CA ILE A 446 11.85 28.07 -17.60
C ILE A 446 10.57 28.60 -16.96
N GLN A 447 9.44 28.21 -17.55
CA GLN A 447 8.10 28.52 -17.08
C GLN A 447 7.45 27.25 -16.55
N PHE A 448 7.14 27.21 -15.27
CA PHE A 448 6.37 26.15 -14.65
C PHE A 448 4.89 26.56 -14.60
N ARG A 449 4.03 25.71 -15.15
CA ARG A 449 2.58 25.88 -15.19
C ARG A 449 1.88 24.68 -14.57
N ARG A 450 0.73 24.97 -13.96
CA ARG A 450 -0.23 23.97 -13.51
C ARG A 450 -1.35 23.93 -14.55
N LEU A 451 -1.41 22.85 -15.34
CA LEU A 451 -2.41 22.64 -16.37
C LEU A 451 -3.44 21.60 -15.90
N GLY A 452 -4.53 21.43 -16.65
CA GLY A 452 -5.64 20.55 -16.27
C GLY A 452 -6.78 21.29 -15.57
N ARG A 453 -7.91 20.61 -15.34
CA ARG A 453 -9.12 21.27 -14.79
C ARG A 453 -8.98 21.60 -13.31
N GLN A 454 -8.12 20.87 -12.61
CA GLN A 454 -7.82 21.01 -11.19
C GLN A 454 -6.38 21.53 -10.97
N GLY A 455 -5.64 21.86 -12.04
CA GLY A 455 -4.22 22.26 -11.96
C GLY A 455 -3.30 21.08 -11.66
N GLU A 456 -3.71 19.87 -12.05
CA GLU A 456 -3.12 18.59 -11.70
C GLU A 456 -1.91 18.18 -12.56
N ILE A 457 -1.61 18.92 -13.62
CA ILE A 457 -0.50 18.63 -14.54
C ILE A 457 0.63 19.64 -14.32
N LEU A 458 1.81 19.17 -13.93
CA LEU A 458 3.02 20.00 -13.90
C LEU A 458 3.61 20.08 -15.31
N HIS A 459 3.64 21.28 -15.88
CA HIS A 459 4.24 21.53 -17.19
C HIS A 459 5.39 22.53 -17.06
N ALA A 460 6.61 22.09 -17.34
CA ALA A 460 7.80 22.93 -17.38
C ALA A 460 8.17 23.22 -18.84
N ARG A 461 8.04 24.47 -19.26
CA ARG A 461 8.43 24.94 -20.59
C ARG A 461 9.76 25.68 -20.52
N VAL A 462 10.77 25.13 -21.16
CA VAL A 462 12.11 25.69 -21.31
C VAL A 462 12.17 26.48 -22.62
N VAL A 463 12.69 27.70 -22.55
CA VAL A 463 12.97 28.54 -23.72
C VAL A 463 14.43 28.94 -23.67
N ALA A 464 15.19 28.56 -24.70
CA ALA A 464 16.57 29.02 -24.84
C ALA A 464 16.59 30.51 -25.20
N THR A 465 17.48 31.26 -24.54
CA THR A 465 17.71 32.70 -24.78
C THR A 465 18.22 32.98 -26.20
N ARG A 466 19.04 32.07 -26.74
CA ARG A 466 19.58 32.18 -28.09
C ARG A 466 18.46 31.95 -29.12
N ARG A 467 18.27 32.94 -29.98
CA ARG A 467 17.38 32.86 -31.14
C ARG A 467 18.18 32.65 -32.41
N LEU A 468 17.61 31.91 -33.36
CA LEU A 468 18.18 31.75 -34.70
C LEU A 468 17.39 32.56 -35.72
N PRO A 469 17.99 33.08 -36.81
CA PRO A 469 17.23 33.66 -37.91
C PRO A 469 16.41 32.58 -38.62
N ALA A 470 15.24 32.94 -39.18
CA ALA A 470 14.35 32.03 -39.90
C ALA A 470 15.04 31.21 -41.02
N GLY A 471 16.11 31.76 -41.63
CA GLY A 471 16.92 31.06 -42.63
C GLY A 471 17.66 29.82 -42.11
N ARG A 472 17.80 29.64 -40.80
CA ARG A 472 18.47 28.48 -40.16
C ARG A 472 17.48 27.41 -39.67
N ARG A 473 16.25 27.38 -40.23
CA ARG A 473 15.20 26.42 -39.83
C ARG A 473 15.63 24.96 -39.93
N ALA A 474 16.30 24.58 -41.03
CA ALA A 474 16.74 23.20 -41.24
C ALA A 474 17.70 22.74 -40.13
N GLU A 475 18.58 23.63 -39.68
CA GLU A 475 19.51 23.36 -38.61
C GLU A 475 18.83 23.26 -37.25
N ALA A 476 17.88 24.16 -36.95
CA ALA A 476 17.11 24.12 -35.72
C ALA A 476 16.33 22.79 -35.58
N TYR A 477 15.72 22.31 -36.66
CA TYR A 477 15.06 21.00 -36.67
C TYR A 477 16.03 19.83 -36.55
N ALA A 478 17.19 19.89 -37.22
CA ALA A 478 18.21 18.85 -37.08
C ALA A 478 18.68 18.74 -35.62
N PHE A 479 18.89 19.88 -34.94
CA PHE A 479 19.22 19.92 -33.52
C PHE A 479 18.11 19.32 -32.65
N CYS A 480 16.86 19.76 -32.80
CA CYS A 480 15.73 19.23 -32.01
C CYS A 480 15.54 17.72 -32.21
N ASN A 481 15.68 17.23 -33.45
CA ASN A 481 15.55 15.80 -33.75
C ASN A 481 16.67 14.98 -33.10
N ALA A 482 17.93 15.46 -33.18
CA ALA A 482 19.05 14.79 -32.53
C ALA A 482 18.88 14.79 -31.00
N TRP A 483 18.48 15.93 -30.41
CA TRP A 483 18.20 16.03 -28.98
C TRP A 483 17.14 15.02 -28.53
N ASN A 484 15.99 14.98 -29.21
CA ASN A 484 14.90 14.07 -28.86
C ASN A 484 15.21 12.59 -29.14
N HIS A 485 16.18 12.32 -30.01
CA HIS A 485 16.67 10.96 -30.25
C HIS A 485 17.59 10.50 -29.11
N ASP A 486 18.50 11.37 -28.68
CA ASP A 486 19.59 11.02 -27.76
C ASP A 486 19.25 11.24 -26.28
N ARG A 487 18.21 12.04 -25.99
CA ARG A 487 17.82 12.43 -24.62
C ARG A 487 16.33 12.15 -24.40
N LEU A 488 16.00 11.64 -23.21
CA LEU A 488 14.61 11.36 -22.82
C LEU A 488 13.80 12.63 -22.55
N LEU A 489 14.44 13.69 -22.05
CA LEU A 489 13.80 14.96 -21.71
C LEU A 489 14.83 16.10 -21.67
N PRO A 490 14.41 17.36 -21.87
CA PRO A 490 13.06 17.77 -22.29
C PRO A 490 12.78 17.49 -23.79
N ALA A 491 11.50 17.42 -24.17
CA ALA A 491 11.10 17.25 -25.56
C ALA A 491 11.27 18.58 -26.32
N ALA A 492 12.24 18.64 -27.22
CA ALA A 492 12.66 19.83 -27.95
C ALA A 492 11.84 20.08 -29.23
N TYR A 493 11.54 21.34 -29.50
CA TYR A 493 10.86 21.79 -30.72
C TYR A 493 11.23 23.23 -31.07
N VAL A 494 10.91 23.63 -32.31
CA VAL A 494 11.12 25.01 -32.78
C VAL A 494 9.78 25.74 -32.76
N HIS A 495 9.77 26.91 -32.15
CA HIS A 495 8.64 27.83 -32.13
C HIS A 495 8.95 29.07 -33.01
N GLU A 496 8.02 29.42 -33.91
CA GLU A 496 8.17 30.56 -34.81
C GLU A 496 7.16 31.66 -34.44
N PRO A 497 7.56 32.69 -33.67
CA PRO A 497 6.64 33.74 -33.23
C PRO A 497 6.23 34.72 -34.34
N GLY A 498 6.79 34.59 -35.56
CA GLY A 498 6.43 35.42 -36.72
C GLY A 498 7.23 36.71 -36.87
N ASP A 499 8.26 36.94 -36.05
CA ASP A 499 9.15 38.11 -36.07
C ASP A 499 10.43 37.92 -36.91
N GLY A 500 10.48 36.84 -37.72
CA GLY A 500 11.66 36.47 -38.50
C GLY A 500 12.74 35.71 -37.71
N THR A 501 12.47 35.39 -36.43
CA THR A 501 13.33 34.56 -35.58
C THR A 501 12.72 33.19 -35.29
N LEU A 502 13.58 32.24 -34.94
CA LEU A 502 13.25 30.90 -34.46
C LEU A 502 13.62 30.84 -32.98
N VAL A 503 12.67 30.39 -32.17
CA VAL A 503 12.84 30.15 -30.74
C VAL A 503 12.95 28.65 -30.53
N LEU A 504 14.08 28.19 -29.99
CA LEU A 504 14.26 26.80 -29.60
C LEU A 504 13.71 26.62 -28.19
N ALA A 505 12.69 25.78 -28.08
CA ALA A 505 11.98 25.52 -26.84
C ALA A 505 11.93 24.02 -26.58
N ALA A 506 11.73 23.65 -25.32
CA ALA A 506 11.51 22.27 -24.95
C ALA A 506 10.53 22.19 -23.78
N ASP A 507 9.85 21.07 -23.61
CA ASP A 507 8.95 20.88 -22.47
C ASP A 507 9.11 19.53 -21.76
N VAL A 508 8.76 19.55 -20.48
CA VAL A 508 8.56 18.36 -19.64
C VAL A 508 7.18 18.47 -19.03
N THR A 509 6.37 17.45 -19.22
CA THR A 509 5.00 17.40 -18.68
C THR A 509 4.85 16.16 -17.81
N THR A 510 4.30 16.32 -16.63
CA THR A 510 4.06 15.24 -15.67
C THR A 510 2.62 15.32 -15.15
N ASP A 511 1.88 14.24 -15.30
CA ASP A 511 0.53 14.09 -14.74
C ASP A 511 0.63 13.73 -13.26
N LEU A 512 0.09 14.59 -12.39
CA LEU A 512 0.08 14.46 -10.94
C LEU A 512 -1.36 14.41 -10.41
N ALA A 513 -2.30 13.86 -11.18
CA ALA A 513 -3.71 13.70 -10.81
C ALA A 513 -3.95 12.91 -9.51
N GLN A 514 -2.98 12.12 -9.05
CA GLN A 514 -3.05 11.38 -7.78
C GLN A 514 -2.26 12.06 -6.64
N GLY A 515 -1.84 13.31 -6.83
CA GLY A 515 -1.02 14.06 -5.87
C GLY A 515 0.49 13.90 -6.09
N VAL A 516 1.26 14.73 -5.41
CA VAL A 516 2.72 14.75 -5.44
C VAL A 516 3.25 15.09 -4.05
N ALA A 517 4.22 14.32 -3.57
CA ALA A 517 4.88 14.66 -2.32
C ALA A 517 5.86 15.83 -2.51
N PRO A 518 6.06 16.72 -1.51
CA PRO A 518 7.04 17.80 -1.60
C PRO A 518 8.43 17.34 -2.06
N ALA A 519 8.96 16.24 -1.53
CA ALA A 519 10.24 15.66 -1.91
C ALA A 519 10.25 15.16 -3.37
N GLN A 520 9.16 14.54 -3.82
CA GLN A 520 8.99 14.14 -5.23
C GLN A 520 8.95 15.37 -6.14
N LEU A 521 8.26 16.44 -5.73
CA LEU A 521 8.18 17.66 -6.50
C LEU A 521 9.54 18.34 -6.62
N VAL A 522 10.36 18.34 -5.56
CA VAL A 522 11.77 18.80 -5.62
C VAL A 522 12.56 18.02 -6.67
N VAL A 523 12.40 16.70 -6.74
CA VAL A 523 13.06 15.86 -7.77
C VAL A 523 12.58 16.22 -9.17
N LEU A 524 11.27 16.36 -9.38
CA LEU A 524 10.69 16.71 -10.69
C LEU A 524 11.14 18.09 -11.17
N VAL A 525 11.09 19.09 -10.28
CA VAL A 525 11.58 20.45 -10.56
C VAL A 525 13.09 20.43 -10.82
N THR A 526 13.86 19.68 -10.03
CA THR A 526 15.30 19.55 -10.22
C THR A 526 15.65 18.93 -11.56
N ALA A 527 14.95 17.87 -11.96
CA ALA A 527 15.12 17.24 -13.27
C ALA A 527 14.78 18.21 -14.40
N ALA A 528 13.65 18.92 -14.31
CA ALA A 528 13.23 19.90 -15.31
C ALA A 528 14.23 21.06 -15.45
N VAL A 529 14.72 21.62 -14.34
CA VAL A 529 15.73 22.69 -14.37
C VAL A 529 17.03 22.18 -14.95
N SER A 530 17.58 21.07 -14.43
CA SER A 530 18.90 20.56 -14.81
C SER A 530 18.99 20.15 -16.28
N THR A 531 17.93 19.52 -16.78
CA THR A 531 17.87 19.12 -18.20
C THR A 531 17.48 20.28 -19.12
N GLY A 532 16.68 21.23 -18.63
CA GLY A 532 16.37 22.46 -19.32
C GLY A 532 17.59 23.38 -19.51
N THR A 533 18.45 23.51 -18.49
CA THR A 533 19.72 24.23 -18.62
C THR A 533 20.66 23.54 -19.60
N ALA A 534 20.83 22.21 -19.47
CA ALA A 534 21.67 21.45 -20.42
C ALA A 534 21.18 21.59 -21.88
N TYR A 535 19.86 21.60 -22.08
CA TYR A 535 19.25 21.87 -23.38
C TYR A 535 19.61 23.27 -23.88
N ALA A 536 19.39 24.30 -23.07
CA ALA A 536 19.63 25.68 -23.47
C ALA A 536 21.12 25.99 -23.70
N GLU A 537 22.02 25.37 -22.94
CA GLU A 537 23.47 25.43 -23.18
C GLU A 537 23.85 24.80 -24.52
N ALA A 538 23.25 23.66 -24.87
CA ALA A 538 23.47 23.02 -26.17
C ALA A 538 22.94 23.89 -27.33
N VAL A 539 21.79 24.54 -27.15
CA VAL A 539 21.28 25.54 -28.11
C VAL A 539 22.25 26.72 -28.21
N ALA A 540 22.74 27.23 -27.08
CA ALA A 540 23.67 28.35 -27.03
C ALA A 540 25.01 28.04 -27.72
N ALA A 541 25.40 26.76 -27.80
CA ALA A 541 26.61 26.28 -28.45
C ALA A 541 26.47 25.97 -29.96
N LEU A 542 25.28 26.12 -30.55
CA LEU A 542 25.09 25.92 -32.00
C LEU A 542 26.04 26.83 -32.82
N PRO A 543 26.54 26.40 -33.98
CA PRO A 543 27.53 27.16 -34.75
C PRO A 543 27.03 28.52 -35.27
#